data_AF-A0A923XMB0-F1
#
_entry.id   AF-A0A923XMB0-F1
#
_cell.length_a   1.000
_cell.length_b   1.000
_cell.length_c   1.000
_cell.angle_alpha   90.00
_cell.angle_beta   90.00
_cell.angle_gamma   90.00
#
_symmetry.space_group_name_H-M   'P 1'
#
loop_
_entity.id
_entity.type
_entity.pdbx_description
1 polymer ?
#
loop_
_entity_poly.entity_id
_entity_poly.type
_entity_poly.pdbx_seq_one_letter_code
_entity_poly.pdbx_strand_id
1 'polypeptide(L)' 'MLNIFTLANGRLFQEEIESLEELSQFQPIWVDLESPTLEEKRWVKQSYGLSIPEDA' A
#
# COMPACT_ATOMS: atom_id res chain seq x y z
N MET A 1 8.25 5.98 1.49
CA MET A 1 7.63 5.42 2.71
C MET A 1 6.18 5.08 2.38
N LEU A 2 5.80 3.84 2.68
CA LEU A 2 4.52 3.25 2.32
C LEU A 2 3.67 3.04 3.58
N ASN A 3 2.49 3.66 3.65
CA ASN A 3 1.54 3.43 4.73
C ASN A 3 0.28 2.75 4.17
N ILE A 4 -0.20 1.73 4.87
CA ILE A 4 -1.38 0.96 4.46
C ILE A 4 -2.44 1.04 5.54
N PHE A 5 -3.69 1.30 5.14
CA PHE A 5 -4.81 1.41 6.06
C PHE A 5 -5.93 0.44 5.69
N THR A 6 -6.29 -0.42 6.65
CA THR A 6 -7.44 -1.33 6.58
C THR A 6 -8.61 -0.77 7.40
N LEU A 7 -9.80 -1.35 7.23
CA LEU A 7 -10.97 -0.99 7.99
C LEU A 7 -11.24 -2.05 9.07
N ALA A 8 -11.08 -1.67 10.33
CA ALA A 8 -11.42 -2.50 11.48
C ALA A 8 -12.56 -1.85 12.27
N ASN A 9 -13.73 -2.51 12.31
CA ASN A 9 -14.92 -2.02 13.02
C ASN A 9 -15.31 -0.58 12.63
N GLY A 10 -15.24 -0.26 11.34
CA GLY A 10 -15.59 1.07 10.83
C GLY A 10 -14.56 2.17 11.12
N ARG A 11 -13.36 1.81 11.57
CA ARG A 11 -12.25 2.75 11.77
C ARG A 11 -11.05 2.36 10.91
N LEU A 12 -10.33 3.36 10.44
CA LEU A 12 -9.04 3.16 9.79
C LEU A 12 -8.06 2.61 10.82
N PHE A 13 -7.39 1.53 10.46
CA PHE A 13 -6.28 0.95 11.21
C PHE A 13 -5.06 0.96 10.30
N GLN A 14 -3.93 1.46 10.80
CA GLN A 14 -2.69 1.49 10.04
C GLN A 14 -1.97 0.15 10.23
N GLU A 15 -1.70 -0.53 9.12
CA GLU A 15 -0.92 -1.76 9.10
C GLU A 15 0.57 -1.41 8.97
N GLU A 16 1.40 -2.06 9.78
CA GLU A 16 2.85 -2.06 9.59
C GLU A 16 3.21 -3.20 8.64
N ILE A 17 3.97 -2.88 7.60
CA ILE A 17 4.34 -3.85 6.56
C ILE A 17 5.85 -3.87 6.44
N GLU A 18 6.43 -5.05 6.63
CA GLU A 18 7.87 -5.28 6.57
C GLU A 18 8.28 -5.95 5.24
N SER A 19 7.32 -6.50 4.48
CA SER A 19 7.59 -7.22 3.23
C SER A 19 6.49 -7.11 2.16
N LEU A 20 6.85 -7.43 0.91
CA LEU A 20 5.89 -7.50 -0.21
C LEU A 20 4.84 -8.59 0.00
N GLU A 21 5.24 -9.74 0.54
CA GLU A 21 4.32 -10.85 0.79
C GLU A 21 3.22 -10.46 1.78
N GLU A 22 3.54 -9.69 2.82
CA GLU A 22 2.56 -9.16 3.78
C GLU A 22 1.57 -8.21 3.10
N LEU A 23 2.05 -7.36 2.20
CA LEU A 23 1.20 -6.43 1.45
C LEU A 23 0.07 -7.14 0.69
N SER A 24 0.34 -8.35 0.17
CA SER A 24 -0.67 -9.15 -0.55
C SER A 24 -1.77 -9.73 0.34
N GLN A 25 -1.56 -9.76 1.66
CA GLN A 25 -2.50 -10.31 2.63
C GLN A 25 -3.58 -9.31 3.03
N PHE A 26 -3.34 -8.02 2.81
CA PHE A 26 -4.24 -6.96 3.22
C PHE A 26 -5.20 -6.55 2.09
N GLN A 27 -6.42 -6.18 2.48
CA GLN A 27 -7.39 -5.49 1.61
C GLN A 27 -7.55 -4.06 2.11
N PRO A 28 -6.58 -3.17 1.82
CA PRO A 28 -6.63 -1.82 2.33
C PRO A 28 -7.68 -1.00 1.60
N ILE A 29 -8.20 -0.01 2.32
CA ILE A 29 -9.10 1.00 1.75
C ILE A 29 -8.34 2.27 1.39
N TRP A 30 -7.14 2.47 1.95
CA TRP A 30 -6.24 3.56 1.61
C TRP A 30 -4.79 3.10 1.66
N VAL A 31 -4.03 3.43 0.63
CA VAL A 31 -2.59 3.27 0.56
C VAL A 31 -2.00 4.66 0.33
N ASP A 32 -1.12 5.08 1.22
CA ASP A 32 -0.45 6.37 1.17
C ASP A 32 1.02 6.18 0.79
N LEU A 33 1.47 7.03 -0.14
CA LEU A 33 2.76 6.95 -0.80
C LEU A 33 3.50 8.26 -0.59
N GLU A 34 4.35 8.31 0.44
CA GLU A 34 5.15 9.50 0.74
C GLU A 34 6.58 9.33 0.23
N SER A 35 6.94 10.12 -0.79
CA SER A 35 8.24 10.02 -1.48
C SER A 35 8.64 8.56 -1.74
N PRO A 36 7.77 7.76 -2.41
CA PRO A 36 7.97 6.33 -2.50
C PRO A 36 9.16 6.00 -3.40
N THR A 37 9.86 4.92 -3.08
CA THR A 37 10.85 4.35 -3.98
C THR A 37 10.17 3.73 -5.20
N LEU A 38 10.94 3.53 -6.28
CA LEU A 38 10.42 2.85 -7.48
C LEU A 38 9.94 1.42 -7.17
N GLU A 39 10.57 0.77 -6.20
CA GLU A 39 10.20 -0.56 -5.72
C GLU A 39 8.85 -0.55 -4.99
N GLU A 40 8.66 0.37 -4.03
CA GLU A 40 7.38 0.56 -3.34
C GLU A 40 6.23 0.83 -4.33
N LYS A 41 6.47 1.67 -5.36
CA LYS A 41 5.48 1.89 -6.43
C LYS A 41 5.13 0.60 -7.17
N ARG A 42 6.12 -0.26 -7.47
CA ARG A 42 5.89 -1.54 -8.17
C ARG A 42 5.11 -2.53 -7.32
N TRP A 43 5.40 -2.59 -6.03
CA TRP A 43 4.68 -3.44 -5.08
C TRP A 43 3.18 -3.13 -5.09
N VAL A 44 2.81 -1.86 -4.94
CA VAL A 44 1.39 -1.44 -4.97
C VAL A 44 0.73 -1.72 -6.32
N LYS A 45 1.44 -1.48 -7.44
CA LYS A 45 0.93 -1.82 -8.80
C LYS A 45 0.66 -3.32 -8.95
N GLN A 46 1.58 -4.18 -8.51
CA GLN A 46 1.47 -5.64 -8.67
C GLN A 46 0.43 -6.24 -7.74
N SER A 47 0.42 -5.83 -6.47
CA SER A 47 -0.49 -6.40 -5.46
C SER A 47 -1.95 -6.01 -5.67
N TYR A 48 -2.21 -4.79 -6.14
CA TYR A 48 -3.59 -4.28 -6.28
C TYR A 48 -4.03 -4.06 -7.73
N GLY A 49 -3.19 -4.41 -8.72
CA GLY A 49 -3.53 -4.26 -10.14
C GLY A 49 -3.75 -2.81 -10.58
N LEU A 50 -3.13 -1.85 -9.89
CA LEU A 50 -3.29 -0.42 -10.14
C LEU A 50 -2.26 0.11 -11.13
N SER A 51 -2.61 1.18 -11.85
CA SER A 51 -1.67 1.97 -12.66
C SER A 51 -1.33 3.28 -11.96
N ILE A 52 -0.15 3.35 -11.34
CA ILE A 52 0.37 4.56 -10.69
C ILE A 52 1.25 5.34 -11.67
N PRO A 53 1.04 6.65 -11.88
CA PRO A 53 1.91 7.49 -12.71
C PRO A 53 3.36 7.50 -12.20
N GLU A 54 4.33 7.65 -13.10
CA GLU A 54 5.74 7.63 -12.74
C GLU A 54 6.18 8.90 -12.00
N ASP A 55 5.51 10.01 -12.31
CA ASP A 55 5.72 11.37 -11.79
C ASP A 55 4.83 11.75 -10.59
N ALA A 56 4.02 10.80 -10.10
CA ALA A 56 3.23 10.94 -8.87
C ALA A 56 4.08 10.93 -7.60
#